data_AF-A0A2G7GZL1-F1
#
_entry.id   AF-A0A2G7GZL1-F1
#
_cell.length_a   1.000
_cell.length_b   1.000
_cell.length_c   1.000
_cell.angle_alpha   90.00
_cell.angle_beta   90.00
_cell.angle_gamma   90.00
#
_symmetry.space_group_name_H-M   'P 1'
#
loop_
_entity.id
_entity.type
_entity.pdbx_description
1 polymer ?
#
loop_
_entity_poly.entity_id
_entity_poly.type
_entity_poly.pdbx_seq_one_letter_code
_entity_poly.pdbx_strand_id
1 'polypeptide(L)'
;MEAVAIHQRRIRRLGRHFRGVTPGQAVTIGLPVTPDVEARLRLIGFDQLADGETVLPRVVGSVTRYNAEGKEIVHRDRPKETVYRTVEWTRTEFHGKDEQEVTDFVERPYQRYPRTPVPPPGVELTSTRMPDGHRIIVSSALVYAEESDELLHTVNLFLELFREAHVLGEELRPVTLPPLKRLGWHILPPGERLWPQLREELAPLVQQAKKGQRQFLEYRLQTIAKYGPMFTAIGTAGFTGYVIFGFPEQDLYILESAYYGNATYVLREDWARLSQLTKAELVHGELHDLRLVHRANWAEDIRSLFD
;
A
#
# COMPACT_ATOMS: atom_id res chain seq x y z
N MET A 1 36.70 -1.88 -4.07
CA MET A 1 36.23 -1.11 -2.90
C MET A 1 35.05 -1.86 -2.31
N GLU A 2 35.06 -2.13 -1.01
CA GLU A 2 33.96 -2.84 -0.33
C GLU A 2 32.71 -1.96 -0.29
N ALA A 3 31.52 -2.59 -0.29
CA ALA A 3 30.27 -1.85 -0.12
C ALA A 3 30.30 -1.07 1.20
N VAL A 4 29.79 0.17 1.21
CA VAL A 4 29.70 0.93 2.45
C VAL A 4 28.50 0.41 3.24
N ALA A 5 28.77 -0.37 4.28
CA ALA A 5 27.74 -0.91 5.17
C ALA A 5 27.39 0.07 6.28
N ILE A 6 26.09 0.27 6.51
CA ILE A 6 25.52 1.16 7.52
C ILE A 6 24.74 0.33 8.53
N HIS A 7 25.23 0.24 9.76
CA HIS A 7 24.56 -0.47 10.87
C HIS A 7 24.02 0.54 11.89
N GLN A 8 22.83 1.09 11.63
CA GLN A 8 22.18 2.06 12.52
C GLN A 8 20.67 1.85 12.57
N ARG A 9 20.02 2.45 13.58
CA ARG A 9 18.55 2.45 13.63
C ARG A 9 17.92 3.38 12.60
N ARG A 10 18.57 4.52 12.35
CA ARG A 10 18.13 5.57 11.42
C ARG A 10 19.27 6.55 11.20
N ILE A 11 19.36 7.13 10.00
CA ILE A 11 20.25 8.25 9.69
C ILE A 11 19.43 9.51 9.36
N ARG A 12 20.05 10.68 9.56
CA ARG A 12 19.43 12.01 9.29
C ARG A 12 20.04 12.75 8.11
N ARG A 13 21.23 12.34 7.67
CA ARG A 13 22.00 12.97 6.58
C ARG A 13 22.80 11.89 5.87
N LEU A 14 22.97 12.03 4.56
CA LEU A 14 23.70 11.07 3.73
C LEU A 14 25.22 11.23 3.83
N GLY A 15 25.74 12.47 3.87
CA GLY A 15 27.16 12.76 3.66
C GLY A 15 28.16 11.96 4.50
N ARG A 16 27.87 11.63 5.77
CA ARG A 16 28.79 10.83 6.60
C ARG A 16 28.85 9.35 6.17
N HIS A 17 27.81 8.85 5.51
CA HIS A 17 27.59 7.45 5.18
C HIS A 17 27.87 7.10 3.71
N PHE A 18 28.06 8.11 2.85
CA PHE A 18 28.33 7.94 1.41
C PHE A 18 29.76 8.38 1.06
N ARG A 19 30.69 8.29 2.02
CA ARG A 19 32.11 8.62 1.78
C ARG A 19 32.67 7.72 0.68
N GLY A 20 33.18 8.33 -0.39
CA GLY A 20 33.72 7.62 -1.55
C GLY A 20 32.73 7.44 -2.71
N VAL A 21 31.48 7.89 -2.55
CA VAL A 21 30.52 8.02 -3.67
C VAL A 21 30.55 9.47 -4.14
N THR A 22 30.67 9.68 -5.45
CA THR A 22 30.70 11.03 -6.03
C THR A 22 29.27 11.50 -6.31
N PRO A 23 28.89 12.75 -5.97
CA PRO A 23 27.59 13.30 -6.36
C PRO A 23 27.35 13.13 -7.87
N GLY A 24 26.14 12.71 -8.25
CA GLY A 24 25.78 12.38 -9.64
C GLY A 24 25.98 10.90 -10.02
N GLN A 25 26.66 10.10 -9.20
CA GLN A 25 26.81 8.66 -9.45
C GLN A 25 25.52 7.89 -9.13
N ALA A 26 25.18 6.90 -9.95
CA ALA A 26 24.11 5.96 -9.66
C ALA A 26 24.50 5.01 -8.52
N VAL A 27 23.62 4.91 -7.53
CA VAL A 27 23.76 4.04 -6.36
C VAL A 27 22.49 3.25 -6.11
N THR A 28 22.67 2.02 -5.67
CA THR A 28 21.61 1.12 -5.23
C THR A 28 21.83 0.80 -3.77
N ILE A 29 20.76 0.78 -2.98
CA ILE A 29 20.84 0.30 -1.60
C ILE A 29 20.50 -1.17 -1.61
N GLY A 30 21.35 -1.99 -1.01
CA GLY A 30 21.19 -3.42 -0.97
C GLY A 30 21.45 -4.05 0.38
N LEU A 31 21.10 -5.33 0.50
CA LEU A 31 21.42 -6.17 1.64
C LEU A 31 21.59 -7.63 1.19
N PRO A 32 22.74 -8.28 1.46
CA PRO A 32 22.92 -9.71 1.22
C PRO A 32 21.91 -10.52 2.02
N VAL A 33 21.35 -11.56 1.40
CA VAL A 33 20.40 -12.46 2.08
C VAL A 33 21.17 -13.45 2.95
N THR A 34 21.09 -13.25 4.26
CA THR A 34 21.51 -14.22 5.27
C THR A 34 20.29 -14.98 5.81
N PRO A 35 20.48 -16.13 6.51
CA PRO A 35 19.36 -16.86 7.11
C PRO A 35 18.48 -16.01 8.04
N ASP A 36 19.08 -15.10 8.80
CA ASP A 36 18.35 -14.18 9.69
C ASP A 36 17.51 -13.15 8.91
N VAL A 37 18.00 -12.73 7.75
CA VAL A 37 17.30 -11.79 6.87
C VAL A 37 16.12 -12.49 6.18
N GLU A 38 16.26 -13.75 5.78
CA GLU A 38 15.23 -14.51 5.06
C GLU A 38 13.89 -14.56 5.82
N ALA A 39 13.93 -14.79 7.14
CA ALA A 39 12.73 -14.78 7.97
C ALA A 39 12.01 -13.41 7.93
N ARG A 40 12.77 -12.31 7.91
CA ARG A 40 12.21 -10.96 7.78
C ARG A 40 11.67 -10.68 6.39
N LEU A 41 12.28 -11.23 5.34
CA LEU A 41 11.82 -11.06 3.96
C LEU A 41 10.40 -11.58 3.77
N ARG A 42 10.07 -12.74 4.36
CA ARG A 42 8.70 -13.29 4.34
C ARG A 42 7.68 -12.38 5.03
N LEU A 43 8.07 -11.76 6.14
CA LEU A 43 7.21 -10.82 6.89
C LEU A 43 6.91 -9.54 6.10
N ILE A 44 7.82 -9.12 5.22
CA ILE A 44 7.69 -7.85 4.49
C ILE A 44 7.06 -8.03 3.11
N GLY A 45 6.78 -9.27 2.69
CA GLY A 45 5.95 -9.58 1.53
C GLY A 45 6.58 -10.48 0.47
N PHE A 46 7.86 -10.88 0.61
CA PHE A 46 8.46 -11.85 -0.31
C PHE A 46 7.91 -13.25 -0.05
N ASP A 47 7.68 -14.01 -1.11
CA ASP A 47 7.21 -15.40 -1.03
C ASP A 47 8.36 -16.38 -1.31
N GLN A 48 8.78 -16.47 -2.57
CA GLN A 48 9.74 -17.48 -3.03
C GLN A 48 11.16 -16.95 -3.16
N LEU A 49 11.33 -15.62 -3.07
CA LEU A 49 12.57 -14.94 -3.41
C LEU A 49 13.05 -15.32 -4.81
N ALA A 50 12.14 -15.39 -5.78
CA ALA A 50 12.50 -15.60 -7.17
C ALA A 50 13.39 -14.46 -7.66
N ASP A 51 14.18 -14.72 -8.70
CA ASP A 51 14.98 -13.68 -9.33
C ASP A 51 14.04 -12.67 -10.03
N GLY A 52 14.20 -11.39 -9.73
CA GLY A 52 13.31 -10.31 -10.19
C GLY A 52 12.00 -10.15 -9.42
N GLU A 53 11.76 -10.98 -8.40
CA GLU A 53 10.63 -10.80 -7.50
C GLU A 53 10.73 -9.44 -6.82
N THR A 54 9.71 -8.60 -7.00
CA THR A 54 9.68 -7.23 -6.50
C THR A 54 8.46 -7.02 -5.62
N VAL A 55 8.68 -6.43 -4.45
CA VAL A 55 7.63 -6.16 -3.47
C VAL A 55 7.76 -4.74 -2.91
N LEU A 56 6.64 -4.05 -2.76
CA LEU A 56 6.55 -2.90 -1.86
C LEU A 56 6.49 -3.44 -0.42
N PRO A 57 7.43 -3.10 0.49
CA PRO A 57 7.48 -3.71 1.82
C PRO A 57 6.22 -3.45 2.64
N ARG A 58 5.71 -4.48 3.34
CA ARG A 58 4.61 -4.35 4.31
C ARG A 58 4.97 -3.39 5.44
N VAL A 59 3.94 -2.78 6.03
CA VAL A 59 4.10 -1.84 7.14
C VAL A 59 4.54 -2.57 8.42
N VAL A 60 5.75 -2.28 8.88
CA VAL A 60 6.32 -2.79 10.14
C VAL A 60 6.49 -1.66 11.17
N GLY A 61 6.79 -0.45 10.71
CA GLY A 61 7.15 0.70 11.51
C GLY A 61 6.72 2.01 10.87
N SER A 62 7.37 3.09 11.27
CA SER A 62 7.02 4.43 10.82
C SER A 62 7.51 4.74 9.41
N VAL A 63 8.69 4.23 9.04
CA VAL A 63 9.32 4.48 7.74
C VAL A 63 8.63 3.65 6.66
N THR A 64 8.39 2.37 6.91
CA THR A 64 7.60 1.49 6.05
C THR A 64 6.15 1.96 5.90
N ARG A 65 5.52 2.50 6.96
CA ARG A 65 4.20 3.14 6.84
C ARG A 65 4.25 4.35 5.91
N TYR A 66 5.23 5.24 6.09
CA TYR A 66 5.41 6.38 5.20
C TYR A 66 5.69 5.95 3.76
N ASN A 67 6.47 4.87 3.57
CA ASN A 67 6.76 4.28 2.27
C ASN A 67 5.50 3.77 1.56
N ALA A 68 4.58 3.15 2.29
CA ALA A 68 3.41 2.48 1.73
C ALA A 68 2.17 3.37 1.62
N GLU A 69 1.94 4.28 2.58
CA GLU A 69 0.71 5.08 2.69
C GLU A 69 0.94 6.60 2.64
N GLY A 70 2.20 7.06 2.67
CA GLY A 70 2.51 8.47 2.79
C GLY A 70 2.33 8.98 4.23
N LYS A 71 2.19 10.29 4.38
CA LYS A 71 1.97 10.94 5.68
C LYS A 71 1.16 12.22 5.51
N GLU A 72 0.77 12.80 6.64
CA GLU A 72 0.08 14.09 6.67
C GLU A 72 0.92 15.11 7.44
N ILE A 73 1.08 16.30 6.87
CA ILE A 73 1.62 17.46 7.58
C ILE A 73 0.45 18.14 8.29
N VAL A 74 0.53 18.25 9.62
CA VAL A 74 -0.51 18.87 10.45
C VAL A 74 -0.17 20.35 10.70
N HIS A 75 -1.01 21.26 10.21
CA HIS A 75 -0.83 22.72 10.34
C HIS A 75 -1.46 23.22 11.64
N ARG A 76 -0.72 23.09 12.75
CA ARG A 76 -1.17 23.51 14.10
C ARG A 76 -1.22 25.03 14.28
N ASP A 77 -0.61 25.77 13.36
CA ASP A 77 -0.60 27.22 13.22
C ASP A 77 -1.93 27.77 12.69
N ARG A 78 -2.82 26.92 12.16
CA ARG A 78 -4.09 27.33 11.53
C ARG A 78 -5.29 27.00 12.41
N PRO A 79 -6.42 27.74 12.26
CA PRO A 79 -7.66 27.38 12.95
C PRO A 79 -8.15 26.00 12.53
N LYS A 80 -8.85 25.32 13.44
CA LYS A 80 -9.41 23.99 13.17
C LYS A 80 -10.51 24.07 12.11
N GLU A 81 -10.54 23.07 11.24
CA GLU A 81 -11.60 22.81 10.27
C GLU A 81 -12.61 21.79 10.83
N THR A 82 -13.88 21.94 10.45
CA THR A 82 -14.90 20.91 10.67
C THR A 82 -14.78 19.86 9.58
N VAL A 83 -14.62 18.60 9.99
CA VAL A 83 -14.57 17.44 9.10
C VAL A 83 -15.54 16.39 9.60
N TYR A 84 -16.01 15.53 8.70
CA TYR A 84 -17.00 14.51 8.99
C TYR A 84 -16.34 13.14 9.02
N ARG A 85 -16.85 12.26 9.88
CA ARG A 85 -16.52 10.83 9.88
C ARG A 85 -17.81 10.02 9.89
N THR A 86 -17.84 8.97 9.12
CA THR A 86 -18.94 8.00 9.11
C THR A 86 -18.84 7.12 10.35
N VAL A 87 -19.94 6.98 11.08
CA VAL A 87 -20.08 6.06 12.21
C VAL A 87 -21.33 5.23 12.04
N GLU A 88 -21.24 3.97 12.45
CA GLU A 88 -22.42 3.12 12.63
C GLU A 88 -23.25 3.63 13.82
N TRP A 89 -24.54 3.74 13.62
CA TRP A 89 -25.49 4.20 14.61
C TRP A 89 -26.76 3.36 14.57
N THR A 90 -27.03 2.68 15.68
CA THR A 90 -28.28 1.94 15.89
C THR A 90 -29.26 2.82 16.63
N ARG A 91 -30.47 2.94 16.09
CA ARG A 91 -31.60 3.64 16.72
C ARG A 91 -32.83 2.75 16.71
N THR A 92 -33.69 2.92 17.70
CA THR A 92 -35.02 2.32 17.70
C THR A 92 -35.97 3.20 16.91
N GLU A 93 -36.59 2.64 15.88
CA GLU A 93 -37.67 3.26 15.12
C GLU A 93 -39.01 2.67 15.53
N PHE A 94 -40.03 3.52 15.65
CA PHE A 94 -41.39 3.09 15.93
C PHE A 94 -42.15 2.93 14.62
N HIS A 95 -42.47 1.69 14.27
CA HIS A 95 -43.28 1.31 13.11
C HIS A 95 -44.72 1.05 13.57
N GLY A 96 -45.40 2.12 13.97
CA GLY A 96 -46.74 2.02 14.55
C GLY A 96 -46.70 1.52 16.00
N LYS A 97 -47.14 0.28 16.25
CA LYS A 97 -47.08 -0.35 17.60
C LYS A 97 -45.79 -1.14 17.83
N ASP A 98 -45.05 -1.42 16.76
CA ASP A 98 -43.84 -2.22 16.82
C ASP A 98 -42.62 -1.32 16.94
N GLU A 99 -41.65 -1.76 17.74
CA GLU A 99 -40.32 -1.15 17.82
C GLU A 99 -39.36 -1.99 16.98
N GLN A 100 -38.61 -1.34 16.09
CA GLN A 100 -37.60 -1.97 15.26
C GLN A 100 -36.25 -1.27 15.46
N GLU A 101 -35.20 -2.04 15.76
CA GLU A 101 -33.85 -1.51 15.72
C GLU A 101 -33.39 -1.35 14.27
N VAL A 102 -33.03 -0.12 13.90
CA VAL A 102 -32.47 0.23 12.60
C VAL A 102 -31.04 0.70 12.81
N THR A 103 -30.11 0.02 12.15
CA THR A 103 -28.70 0.42 12.13
C THR A 103 -28.39 1.06 10.79
N ASP A 104 -27.84 2.27 10.85
CA ASP A 104 -27.46 3.06 9.66
C ASP A 104 -26.10 3.74 9.88
N PHE A 105 -25.53 4.30 8.82
CA PHE A 105 -24.28 5.03 8.84
C PHE A 105 -24.53 6.54 8.84
N VAL A 106 -24.13 7.23 9.91
CA VAL A 106 -24.31 8.67 10.06
C VAL A 106 -22.98 9.42 10.03
N GLU A 107 -22.99 10.60 9.44
CA GLU A 107 -21.83 11.50 9.44
C GLU A 107 -21.79 12.32 10.73
N ARG A 108 -20.72 12.16 11.51
CA ARG A 108 -20.48 12.97 12.72
C ARG A 108 -19.41 14.03 12.48
N PRO A 109 -19.74 15.32 12.64
CA PRO A 109 -18.76 16.38 12.55
C PRO A 109 -17.78 16.32 13.73
N TYR A 110 -16.52 16.63 13.48
CA TYR A 110 -15.49 16.85 14.48
C TYR A 110 -14.50 17.91 13.99
N GLN A 111 -13.83 18.56 14.93
CA GLN A 111 -12.86 19.62 14.64
C GLN A 111 -11.45 19.06 14.62
N ARG A 112 -10.66 19.36 13.57
CA ARG A 112 -9.25 18.99 13.46
C ARG A 112 -8.42 20.12 12.89
N TYR A 113 -7.11 20.10 13.12
CA TYR A 113 -6.20 21.01 12.40
C TYR A 113 -6.13 20.63 10.92
N PRO A 114 -6.06 21.61 10.00
CA PRO A 114 -5.87 21.36 8.58
C PRO A 114 -4.64 20.49 8.32
N ARG A 115 -4.73 19.62 7.32
CA ARG A 115 -3.66 18.68 6.98
C ARG A 115 -3.34 18.75 5.49
N THR A 116 -2.05 18.66 5.16
CA THR A 116 -1.61 18.47 3.78
C THR A 116 -1.10 17.04 3.61
N PRO A 117 -1.67 16.26 2.68
CA PRO A 117 -1.16 14.93 2.38
C PRO A 117 0.21 15.05 1.71
N VAL A 118 1.12 14.15 2.08
CA VAL A 118 2.41 13.95 1.44
C VAL A 118 2.39 12.54 0.85
N PRO A 119 2.59 12.39 -0.47
CA PRO A 119 2.51 11.09 -1.11
C PRO A 119 3.58 10.13 -0.58
N PRO A 120 3.30 8.81 -0.58
CA PRO A 120 4.29 7.78 -0.27
C PRO A 120 5.44 7.82 -1.27
N PRO A 121 6.70 7.65 -0.82
CA PRO A 121 7.83 7.39 -1.72
C PRO A 121 7.68 6.10 -2.54
N GLY A 122 6.95 5.09 -2.04
CA GLY A 122 6.64 3.89 -2.83
C GLY A 122 7.85 3.03 -3.20
N VAL A 123 8.93 3.07 -2.42
CA VAL A 123 10.17 2.34 -2.73
C VAL A 123 9.92 0.83 -2.66
N GLU A 124 10.07 0.15 -3.78
CA GLU A 124 9.99 -1.29 -3.92
C GLU A 124 11.36 -1.94 -3.70
N LEU A 125 11.37 -3.18 -3.22
CA LEU A 125 12.56 -4.00 -3.04
C LEU A 125 12.53 -5.18 -3.98
N THR A 126 13.65 -5.44 -4.65
CA THR A 126 13.81 -6.50 -5.65
C THR A 126 14.79 -7.55 -5.15
N SER A 127 14.42 -8.83 -5.28
CA SER A 127 15.32 -9.97 -5.11
C SER A 127 16.11 -10.21 -6.38
N THR A 128 17.43 -10.21 -6.28
CA THR A 128 18.33 -10.52 -7.40
C THR A 128 19.55 -11.32 -6.92
N ARG A 129 20.39 -11.75 -7.85
CA ARG A 129 21.68 -12.40 -7.59
C ARG A 129 22.83 -11.49 -7.97
N MET A 130 23.85 -11.48 -7.12
CA MET A 130 25.15 -10.90 -7.42
C MET A 130 25.90 -11.77 -8.45
N PRO A 131 26.92 -11.23 -9.15
CA PRO A 131 27.75 -11.99 -10.07
C PRO A 131 28.46 -13.21 -9.43
N ASP A 132 28.69 -13.18 -8.13
CA ASP A 132 29.27 -14.28 -7.34
C ASP A 132 28.23 -15.37 -6.95
N GLY A 133 26.96 -15.21 -7.35
CA GLY A 133 25.87 -16.16 -7.14
C GLY A 133 25.10 -15.96 -5.84
N HIS A 134 25.57 -15.11 -4.92
CA HIS A 134 24.88 -14.82 -3.67
C HIS A 134 23.62 -13.98 -3.91
N ARG A 135 22.55 -14.26 -3.16
CA ARG A 135 21.29 -13.53 -3.27
C ARG A 135 21.38 -12.20 -2.50
N ILE A 136 20.81 -11.16 -3.09
CA ILE A 136 20.77 -9.81 -2.53
C ILE A 136 19.39 -9.20 -2.73
N ILE A 137 18.96 -8.37 -1.78
CA ILE A 137 17.75 -7.55 -1.87
C ILE A 137 18.18 -6.12 -2.14
N VAL A 138 17.61 -5.49 -3.15
CA VAL A 138 18.04 -4.16 -3.62
C VAL A 138 16.87 -3.22 -3.89
N SER A 139 17.09 -1.92 -3.74
CA SER A 139 16.19 -0.88 -4.26
C SER A 139 16.39 -0.69 -5.77
N SER A 140 15.57 0.17 -6.38
CA SER A 140 15.93 0.81 -7.65
C SER A 140 17.23 1.63 -7.51
N ALA A 141 17.90 1.85 -8.63
CA ALA A 141 19.05 2.74 -8.70
C ALA A 141 18.59 4.20 -8.52
N LEU A 142 19.33 4.94 -7.71
CA LEU A 142 19.08 6.34 -7.39
C LEU A 142 20.35 7.15 -7.65
N VAL A 143 20.18 8.40 -8.10
CA VAL A 143 21.33 9.30 -8.27
C VAL A 143 21.74 9.85 -6.90
N TYR A 144 23.01 9.71 -6.54
CA TYR A 144 23.51 10.25 -5.29
C TYR A 144 23.55 11.78 -5.31
N ALA A 145 22.84 12.39 -4.37
CA ALA A 145 22.97 13.79 -4.00
C ALA A 145 22.94 13.91 -2.46
N GLU A 146 23.72 14.82 -1.88
CA GLU A 146 23.85 14.93 -0.42
C GLU A 146 22.54 15.21 0.31
N GLU A 147 21.64 15.93 -0.36
CA GLU A 147 20.32 16.36 0.16
C GLU A 147 19.15 15.57 -0.45
N SER A 148 19.41 14.39 -1.03
CA SER A 148 18.34 13.54 -1.59
C SER A 148 17.46 12.93 -0.48
N ASP A 149 16.24 13.45 -0.35
CA ASP A 149 15.22 12.92 0.56
C ASP A 149 14.80 11.48 0.20
N GLU A 150 14.75 11.17 -1.10
CA GLU A 150 14.41 9.83 -1.60
C GLU A 150 15.47 8.82 -1.19
N LEU A 151 16.75 9.11 -1.43
CA LEU A 151 17.84 8.22 -1.04
C LEU A 151 17.95 8.09 0.49
N LEU A 152 17.75 9.18 1.23
CA LEU A 152 17.69 9.16 2.69
C LEU A 152 16.54 8.29 3.21
N HIS A 153 15.38 8.35 2.57
CA HIS A 153 14.24 7.49 2.88
C HIS A 153 14.55 6.02 2.56
N THR A 154 15.10 5.72 1.38
CA THR A 154 15.50 4.36 0.97
C THR A 154 16.48 3.73 1.96
N VAL A 155 17.54 4.46 2.36
CA VAL A 155 18.47 3.95 3.38
C VAL A 155 17.73 3.67 4.70
N ASN A 156 16.91 4.61 5.16
CA ASN A 156 16.15 4.43 6.40
C ASN A 156 15.11 3.30 6.33
N LEU A 157 14.60 2.99 5.14
CA LEU A 157 13.71 1.85 4.89
C LEU A 157 14.46 0.55 5.15
N PHE A 158 15.65 0.38 4.57
CA PHE A 158 16.52 -0.78 4.86
C PHE A 158 16.91 -0.87 6.34
N LEU A 159 17.23 0.25 6.99
CA LEU A 159 17.57 0.27 8.42
C LEU A 159 16.38 -0.08 9.33
N GLU A 160 15.14 0.28 8.96
CA GLU A 160 13.93 -0.12 9.73
C GLU A 160 13.65 -1.62 9.57
N LEU A 161 13.81 -2.15 8.35
CA LEU A 161 13.54 -3.55 8.02
C LEU A 161 14.63 -4.50 8.55
N PHE A 162 15.90 -4.15 8.35
CA PHE A 162 17.01 -5.08 8.51
C PHE A 162 18.02 -4.68 9.58
N ARG A 163 18.04 -3.39 9.98
CA ARG A 163 19.10 -2.78 10.82
C ARG A 163 20.44 -2.60 10.09
N GLU A 164 20.44 -2.81 8.78
CA GLU A 164 21.62 -2.78 7.95
C GLU A 164 21.25 -2.33 6.53
N ALA A 165 22.13 -1.54 5.91
CA ALA A 165 21.99 -1.09 4.53
C ALA A 165 23.38 -1.00 3.88
N HIS A 166 23.54 -1.58 2.70
CA HIS A 166 24.79 -1.52 1.93
C HIS A 166 24.61 -0.55 0.77
N VAL A 167 25.54 0.38 0.61
CA VAL A 167 25.58 1.26 -0.57
C VAL A 167 26.39 0.57 -1.66
N LEU A 168 25.74 0.29 -2.79
CA LEU A 168 26.29 -0.37 -3.96
C LEU A 168 26.32 0.65 -5.11
N GLY A 169 27.50 1.06 -5.56
CA GLY A 169 27.65 1.84 -6.80
C GLY A 169 27.92 0.93 -8.00
N GLU A 170 27.60 1.38 -9.22
CA GLU A 170 27.92 0.63 -10.47
C GLU A 170 29.38 0.16 -10.50
N GLU A 171 30.32 1.04 -10.13
CA GLU A 171 31.76 0.76 -10.09
C GLU A 171 32.21 -0.02 -8.84
N LEU A 172 31.39 -0.03 -7.78
CA LEU A 172 31.77 -0.62 -6.49
C LEU A 172 31.35 -2.09 -6.42
N ARG A 173 30.10 -2.37 -6.82
CA ARG A 173 29.48 -3.70 -6.90
C ARG A 173 28.30 -3.61 -7.88
N PRO A 174 28.50 -3.90 -9.17
CA PRO A 174 27.43 -3.79 -10.16
C PRO A 174 26.32 -4.79 -9.83
N VAL A 175 25.07 -4.30 -9.82
CA VAL A 175 23.87 -5.12 -9.66
C VAL A 175 23.06 -4.99 -10.93
N THR A 176 22.92 -6.10 -11.66
CA THR A 176 22.00 -6.16 -12.80
C THR A 176 20.63 -6.58 -12.29
N LEU A 177 19.62 -5.74 -12.51
CA LEU A 177 18.24 -6.08 -12.21
C LEU A 177 17.67 -6.92 -13.37
N PRO A 178 17.14 -8.12 -13.13
CA PRO A 178 16.42 -8.89 -14.15
C PRO A 178 15.08 -8.22 -14.49
N PRO A 179 14.37 -8.69 -15.53
CA PRO A 179 13.01 -8.24 -15.82
C PRO A 179 12.11 -8.35 -14.59
N LEU A 180 11.41 -7.26 -14.31
CA LEU A 180 10.69 -7.06 -13.06
C LEU A 180 9.44 -7.96 -13.01
N LYS A 181 9.32 -8.79 -11.97
CA LYS A 181 8.14 -9.62 -11.74
C LYS A 181 7.36 -9.07 -10.54
N ARG A 182 6.30 -8.31 -10.81
CA ARG A 182 5.42 -7.75 -9.77
C ARG A 182 4.48 -8.82 -9.24
N LEU A 183 4.57 -9.09 -7.95
CA LEU A 183 3.73 -10.04 -7.22
C LEU A 183 3.02 -9.31 -6.08
N GLY A 184 1.95 -8.59 -6.41
CA GLY A 184 1.20 -7.77 -5.45
C GLY A 184 -0.22 -8.24 -5.16
N TRP A 185 -0.70 -9.31 -5.80
CA TRP A 185 -2.10 -9.70 -5.79
C TRP A 185 -2.29 -11.20 -5.59
N HIS A 186 -3.15 -11.57 -4.65
CA HIS A 186 -3.71 -12.90 -4.54
C HIS A 186 -5.08 -12.91 -5.22
N ILE A 187 -5.14 -13.47 -6.42
CA ILE A 187 -6.38 -13.58 -7.21
C ILE A 187 -7.18 -14.76 -6.66
N LEU A 188 -8.40 -14.51 -6.21
CA LEU A 188 -9.33 -15.55 -5.78
C LEU A 188 -9.86 -16.30 -7.01
N PRO A 189 -10.14 -17.61 -6.91
CA PRO A 189 -10.61 -18.39 -8.05
C PRO A 189 -11.83 -17.74 -8.73
N PRO A 190 -11.81 -17.59 -10.06
CA PRO A 190 -12.81 -16.86 -10.82
C PRO A 190 -14.19 -17.54 -10.74
N GLY A 191 -15.24 -16.74 -10.89
CA GLY A 191 -16.63 -17.18 -10.84
C GLY A 191 -17.47 -16.28 -9.95
N GLU A 192 -18.74 -16.10 -10.29
CA GLU A 192 -19.69 -15.36 -9.47
C GLU A 192 -19.80 -16.03 -8.10
N ARG A 193 -19.39 -15.30 -7.06
CA ARG A 193 -19.43 -15.77 -5.67
C ARG A 193 -20.53 -15.05 -4.92
N LEU A 194 -21.29 -15.82 -4.15
CA LEU A 194 -22.21 -15.26 -3.17
C LEU A 194 -21.41 -14.61 -2.04
N TRP A 195 -21.93 -13.51 -1.49
CA TRP A 195 -21.30 -12.75 -0.41
C TRP A 195 -20.78 -13.62 0.77
N PRO A 196 -21.50 -14.64 1.28
CA PRO A 196 -21.01 -15.43 2.41
C PRO A 196 -19.65 -16.10 2.17
N GLN A 197 -19.40 -16.60 0.96
CA GLN A 197 -18.13 -17.25 0.61
C GLN A 197 -17.00 -16.21 0.54
N LEU A 198 -17.27 -15.09 -0.11
CA LEU A 198 -16.29 -14.00 -0.24
C LEU A 198 -15.96 -13.36 1.12
N ARG A 199 -16.96 -13.26 2.00
CA ARG A 199 -16.81 -12.76 3.37
C ARG A 199 -15.81 -13.59 4.17
N GLU A 200 -15.84 -14.92 4.05
CA GLU A 200 -14.90 -15.81 4.75
C GLU A 200 -13.46 -15.57 4.29
N GLU A 201 -13.24 -15.41 2.99
CA GLU A 201 -11.91 -15.13 2.43
C GLU A 201 -11.40 -13.71 2.78
N LEU A 202 -12.30 -12.73 2.89
CA LEU A 202 -11.97 -11.35 3.28
C LEU A 202 -11.89 -11.16 4.80
N ALA A 203 -12.32 -12.14 5.60
CA ALA A 203 -12.34 -12.05 7.07
C ALA A 203 -10.99 -11.68 7.69
N PRO A 204 -9.83 -12.23 7.25
CA PRO A 204 -8.53 -11.83 7.79
C PRO A 204 -8.24 -10.33 7.61
N LEU A 205 -8.62 -9.76 6.45
CA LEU A 205 -8.46 -8.34 6.16
C LEU A 205 -9.39 -7.49 7.04
N VAL A 206 -10.65 -7.91 7.21
CA VAL A 206 -11.60 -7.20 8.09
C VAL A 206 -11.15 -7.24 9.55
N GLN A 207 -10.59 -8.35 10.02
CA GLN A 207 -10.12 -8.50 11.40
C GLN A 207 -8.93 -7.58 11.73
N GLN A 208 -8.10 -7.24 10.74
CA GLN A 208 -7.00 -6.28 10.89
C GLN A 208 -7.49 -4.84 11.09
N ALA A 209 -8.70 -4.51 10.62
CA ALA A 209 -9.28 -3.19 10.84
C ALA A 209 -9.66 -2.96 12.31
N LYS A 210 -9.65 -1.70 12.74
CA LYS A 210 -10.06 -1.29 14.10
C LYS A 210 -11.49 -1.73 14.37
N LYS A 211 -11.80 -2.20 15.59
CA LYS A 211 -13.12 -2.75 15.97
C LYS A 211 -14.30 -1.89 15.49
N GLY A 212 -14.27 -0.57 15.70
CA GLY A 212 -15.34 0.35 15.28
C GLY A 212 -15.41 0.67 13.78
N GLN A 213 -14.53 0.10 12.95
CA GLN A 213 -14.51 0.27 11.50
C GLN A 213 -14.82 -1.03 10.74
N ARG A 214 -14.86 -2.17 11.45
CA ARG A 214 -15.04 -3.48 10.82
C ARG A 214 -16.39 -3.60 10.12
N GLN A 215 -17.48 -3.20 10.79
CA GLN A 215 -18.83 -3.28 10.21
C GLN A 215 -18.97 -2.38 8.98
N PHE A 216 -18.44 -1.15 9.03
CA PHE A 216 -18.46 -0.26 7.87
C PHE A 216 -17.59 -0.77 6.72
N LEU A 217 -16.41 -1.34 7.00
CA LEU A 217 -15.59 -1.99 5.98
C LEU A 217 -16.32 -3.18 5.34
N GLU A 218 -16.95 -4.02 6.16
CA GLU A 218 -17.72 -5.17 5.70
C GLU A 218 -18.90 -4.74 4.83
N TYR A 219 -19.65 -3.70 5.24
CA TYR A 219 -20.70 -3.08 4.45
C TYR A 219 -20.19 -2.59 3.09
N ARG A 220 -19.02 -1.92 3.04
CA ARG A 220 -18.44 -1.45 1.77
C ARG A 220 -18.07 -2.61 0.84
N LEU A 221 -17.39 -3.63 1.37
CA LEU A 221 -17.03 -4.82 0.59
C LEU A 221 -18.28 -5.54 0.06
N GLN A 222 -19.32 -5.70 0.90
CA GLN A 222 -20.60 -6.29 0.49
C GLN A 222 -21.31 -5.45 -0.57
N THR A 223 -21.27 -4.11 -0.44
CA THR A 223 -21.92 -3.18 -1.37
C THR A 223 -21.35 -3.29 -2.77
N ILE A 224 -20.03 -3.50 -2.92
CA ILE A 224 -19.41 -3.73 -4.22
C ILE A 224 -19.67 -5.16 -4.70
N ALA A 225 -19.51 -6.15 -3.82
CA ALA A 225 -19.67 -7.56 -4.16
C ALA A 225 -21.08 -7.93 -4.68
N LYS A 226 -22.13 -7.20 -4.27
CA LYS A 226 -23.51 -7.45 -4.71
C LYS A 226 -23.72 -7.31 -6.23
N TYR A 227 -22.81 -6.63 -6.93
CA TYR A 227 -22.87 -6.45 -8.39
C TYR A 227 -22.28 -7.62 -9.17
N GLY A 228 -21.84 -8.69 -8.51
CA GLY A 228 -21.37 -9.91 -9.18
C GLY A 228 -20.02 -9.74 -9.88
N PRO A 229 -18.93 -9.41 -9.16
CA PRO A 229 -17.61 -9.33 -9.76
C PRO A 229 -17.19 -10.70 -10.33
N MET A 230 -16.63 -10.69 -11.54
CA MET A 230 -16.15 -11.92 -12.20
C MET A 230 -14.96 -12.53 -11.45
N PHE A 231 -14.14 -11.68 -10.84
CA PHE A 231 -13.09 -12.10 -9.93
C PHE A 231 -12.85 -11.05 -8.83
N THR A 232 -12.21 -11.49 -7.75
CA THR A 232 -11.73 -10.61 -6.68
C THR A 232 -10.25 -10.87 -6.44
N ALA A 233 -9.45 -9.81 -6.27
CA ALA A 233 -8.03 -9.91 -5.96
C ALA A 233 -7.73 -9.20 -4.64
N ILE A 234 -7.05 -9.90 -3.73
CA ILE A 234 -6.64 -9.35 -2.44
C ILE A 234 -5.20 -8.88 -2.55
N GLY A 235 -4.95 -7.63 -2.19
CA GLY A 235 -3.61 -7.07 -2.20
C GLY A 235 -2.69 -7.77 -1.20
N THR A 236 -1.51 -8.16 -1.68
CA THR A 236 -0.41 -8.70 -0.88
C THR A 236 0.76 -7.72 -0.89
N ALA A 237 1.77 -7.98 -0.05
CA ALA A 237 2.90 -7.06 0.14
C ALA A 237 2.43 -5.60 0.36
N GLY A 238 2.90 -4.63 -0.41
CA GLY A 238 2.54 -3.23 -0.20
C GLY A 238 1.12 -2.83 -0.60
N PHE A 239 0.37 -3.75 -1.23
CA PHE A 239 -1.07 -3.64 -1.43
C PHE A 239 -1.89 -4.26 -0.29
N THR A 240 -1.25 -4.74 0.79
CA THR A 240 -1.98 -5.26 1.97
C THR A 240 -3.07 -4.27 2.39
N GLY A 241 -4.28 -4.77 2.61
CA GLY A 241 -5.43 -3.95 2.96
C GLY A 241 -6.18 -3.35 1.78
N TYR A 242 -5.83 -3.70 0.54
CA TYR A 242 -6.61 -3.36 -0.65
C TYR A 242 -7.30 -4.60 -1.24
N VAL A 243 -8.48 -4.40 -1.82
CA VAL A 243 -9.26 -5.43 -2.50
C VAL A 243 -9.67 -4.89 -3.86
N ILE A 244 -9.45 -5.64 -4.93
CA ILE A 244 -9.94 -5.33 -6.27
C ILE A 244 -11.12 -6.22 -6.60
N PHE A 245 -12.20 -5.60 -7.02
CA PHE A 245 -13.35 -6.26 -7.62
C PHE A 245 -13.32 -6.02 -9.13
N GLY A 246 -13.20 -7.08 -9.91
CA GLY A 246 -13.06 -7.00 -11.37
C GLY A 246 -14.38 -7.27 -12.09
N PHE A 247 -14.73 -6.35 -12.99
CA PHE A 247 -15.89 -6.40 -13.88
C PHE A 247 -15.43 -6.23 -15.35
N PRO A 248 -14.73 -7.23 -15.93
CA PRO A 248 -14.06 -7.07 -17.22
C PRO A 248 -15.01 -6.79 -18.38
N GLU A 249 -16.25 -7.30 -18.31
CA GLU A 249 -17.28 -7.06 -19.34
C GLU A 249 -17.71 -5.59 -19.42
N GLN A 250 -17.51 -4.83 -18.35
CA GLN A 250 -17.83 -3.40 -18.24
C GLN A 250 -16.57 -2.51 -18.31
N ASP A 251 -15.40 -3.09 -18.58
CA ASP A 251 -14.07 -2.44 -18.46
C ASP A 251 -13.95 -1.64 -17.16
N LEU A 252 -14.29 -2.31 -16.04
CA LEU A 252 -14.45 -1.68 -14.74
C LEU A 252 -13.73 -2.50 -13.66
N TYR A 253 -12.89 -1.81 -12.89
CA TYR A 253 -12.19 -2.39 -11.74
C TYR A 253 -12.31 -1.44 -10.55
N ILE A 254 -12.81 -1.97 -9.43
CA ILE A 254 -13.03 -1.20 -8.21
C ILE A 254 -11.98 -1.61 -7.19
N LEU A 255 -11.05 -0.70 -6.90
CA LEU A 255 -10.00 -0.86 -5.90
C LEU A 255 -10.46 -0.24 -4.57
N GLU A 256 -10.81 -1.11 -3.62
CA GLU A 256 -11.32 -0.72 -2.32
C GLU A 256 -10.25 -0.82 -1.22
N SER A 257 -10.13 0.22 -0.38
CA SER A 257 -9.15 0.25 0.72
C SER A 257 -9.79 -0.07 2.08
N ALA A 258 -9.16 -0.97 2.83
CA ALA A 258 -9.50 -1.28 4.21
C ALA A 258 -9.03 -0.22 5.22
N TYR A 259 -8.11 0.65 4.80
CA TYR A 259 -7.55 1.67 5.68
C TYR A 259 -8.41 2.92 5.74
N TYR A 260 -8.69 3.37 6.97
CA TYR A 260 -9.41 4.60 7.21
C TYR A 260 -8.66 5.82 6.66
N GLY A 261 -9.40 6.68 5.96
CA GLY A 261 -8.85 7.91 5.35
C GLY A 261 -8.43 7.74 3.89
N ASN A 262 -8.36 6.50 3.39
CA ASN A 262 -8.25 6.22 1.96
C ASN A 262 -9.62 6.28 1.28
N ALA A 263 -9.64 6.08 -0.04
CA ALA A 263 -10.81 6.15 -0.89
C ALA A 263 -11.00 4.82 -1.65
N THR A 264 -12.15 4.68 -2.29
CA THR A 264 -12.36 3.70 -3.37
C THR A 264 -11.92 4.32 -4.68
N TYR A 265 -11.16 3.58 -5.47
CA TYR A 265 -10.68 4.01 -6.79
C TYR A 265 -11.38 3.20 -7.87
N VAL A 266 -11.90 3.90 -8.88
CA VAL A 266 -12.53 3.32 -10.06
C VAL A 266 -11.54 3.39 -11.21
N LEU A 267 -11.24 2.25 -11.80
CA LEU A 267 -10.23 2.08 -12.83
C LEU A 267 -10.90 1.50 -14.08
N ARG A 268 -10.58 2.06 -15.26
CA ARG A 268 -11.08 1.62 -16.57
C ARG A 268 -9.92 1.26 -17.48
N GLU A 269 -9.31 0.12 -17.17
CA GLU A 269 -8.11 -0.35 -17.83
C GLU A 269 -8.00 -1.86 -17.64
N ASP A 270 -7.37 -2.56 -18.58
CA ASP A 270 -7.22 -4.02 -18.50
C ASP A 270 -6.44 -4.49 -17.25
N TRP A 271 -6.90 -5.60 -16.67
CA TRP A 271 -6.29 -6.20 -15.48
C TRP A 271 -4.81 -6.58 -15.66
N ALA A 272 -4.42 -7.05 -16.84
CA ALA A 272 -3.02 -7.40 -17.10
C ALA A 272 -2.13 -6.16 -17.01
N ARG A 273 -2.63 -4.97 -17.34
CA ARG A 273 -1.91 -3.71 -17.10
C ARG A 273 -2.00 -3.29 -15.63
N LEU A 274 -3.20 -3.24 -15.04
CA LEU A 274 -3.41 -2.79 -13.66
C LEU A 274 -2.60 -3.60 -12.64
N SER A 275 -2.55 -4.92 -12.81
CA SER A 275 -1.80 -5.82 -11.92
C SER A 275 -0.28 -5.62 -11.96
N GLN A 276 0.23 -4.95 -13.01
CA GLN A 276 1.63 -4.60 -13.17
C GLN A 276 1.95 -3.19 -12.69
N LEU A 277 0.99 -2.41 -12.20
CA LEU A 277 1.25 -1.07 -11.69
C LEU A 277 1.70 -1.10 -10.22
N THR A 278 2.55 -0.13 -9.86
CA THR A 278 2.85 0.15 -8.46
C THR A 278 1.62 0.70 -7.76
N LYS A 279 1.62 0.62 -6.44
CA LYS A 279 0.60 1.28 -5.63
C LYS A 279 0.59 2.79 -5.86
N ALA A 280 1.76 3.41 -6.01
CA ALA A 280 1.83 4.84 -6.27
C ALA A 280 1.14 5.19 -7.59
N GLU A 281 1.35 4.40 -8.64
CA GLU A 281 0.66 4.57 -9.92
C GLU A 281 -0.85 4.37 -9.78
N LEU A 282 -1.32 3.31 -9.09
CA LEU A 282 -2.75 3.03 -8.92
C LEU A 282 -3.50 4.06 -8.06
N VAL A 283 -2.87 4.56 -6.99
CA VAL A 283 -3.52 5.38 -5.95
C VAL A 283 -3.26 6.88 -6.15
N HIS A 284 -2.07 7.23 -6.64
CA HIS A 284 -1.62 8.61 -6.80
C HIS A 284 -1.40 9.01 -8.26
N GLY A 285 -1.40 8.07 -9.19
CA GLY A 285 -1.45 8.39 -10.61
C GLY A 285 -2.82 8.94 -11.01
N GLU A 286 -2.85 9.71 -12.10
CA GLU A 286 -4.07 10.16 -12.77
C GLU A 286 -4.74 9.02 -13.56
N LEU A 287 -4.67 7.78 -13.04
CA LEU A 287 -5.17 6.56 -13.69
C LEU A 287 -6.58 6.18 -13.26
N HIS A 288 -7.07 6.74 -12.15
CA HIS A 288 -8.43 6.50 -11.70
C HIS A 288 -9.40 7.43 -12.41
N ASP A 289 -10.45 6.84 -12.97
CA ASP A 289 -11.58 7.56 -13.55
C ASP A 289 -12.32 8.34 -12.46
N LEU A 290 -12.52 7.69 -11.30
CA LEU A 290 -13.16 8.28 -10.12
C LEU A 290 -12.43 7.91 -8.84
N ARG A 291 -12.41 8.86 -7.90
CA ARG A 291 -11.94 8.67 -6.52
C ARG A 291 -13.08 8.95 -5.55
N LEU A 292 -13.70 7.90 -5.04
CA LEU A 292 -14.88 7.98 -4.18
C LEU A 292 -14.46 7.96 -2.71
N VAL A 293 -14.72 9.06 -2.00
CA VAL A 293 -14.47 9.14 -0.55
C VAL A 293 -15.63 8.48 0.19
N HIS A 294 -15.34 7.70 1.23
CA HIS A 294 -16.36 6.98 2.04
C HIS A 294 -17.25 7.92 2.88
N ARG A 295 -18.14 8.66 2.21
CA ARG A 295 -19.16 9.54 2.77
C ARG A 295 -20.55 8.91 2.69
N ALA A 296 -21.58 9.62 3.16
CA ALA A 296 -22.97 9.15 3.12
C ALA A 296 -23.41 8.64 1.73
N ASN A 297 -23.09 9.38 0.66
CA ASN A 297 -23.52 9.04 -0.70
C ASN A 297 -22.66 7.98 -1.38
N TRP A 298 -21.61 7.46 -0.72
CA TRP A 298 -20.66 6.55 -1.34
C TRP A 298 -21.32 5.31 -1.96
N ALA A 299 -22.34 4.74 -1.31
CA ALA A 299 -23.05 3.59 -1.84
C ALA A 299 -23.88 3.92 -3.10
N GLU A 300 -24.37 5.15 -3.21
CA GLU A 300 -25.08 5.65 -4.39
C GLU A 300 -24.11 5.92 -5.54
N ASP A 301 -22.94 6.48 -5.23
CA ASP A 301 -21.85 6.67 -6.19
C ASP A 301 -21.41 5.33 -6.79
N ILE A 302 -21.23 4.30 -5.95
CA ILE A 302 -20.92 2.93 -6.42
C ILE A 302 -22.04 2.37 -7.30
N ARG A 303 -23.31 2.59 -6.93
CA ARG A 303 -24.44 2.13 -7.74
C ARG A 303 -24.42 2.74 -9.14
N SER A 304 -24.15 4.04 -9.24
CA SER A 304 -24.14 4.76 -10.52
C SER A 304 -23.09 4.25 -11.52
N LEU A 305 -22.12 3.43 -11.08
CA LEU A 305 -21.13 2.81 -11.97
C LEU A 305 -21.73 1.66 -12.82
N PHE A 306 -22.90 1.15 -12.43
CA PHE A 306 -23.57 0.00 -13.03
C PHE A 306 -24.93 0.34 -13.66
N ASP A 307 -25.32 1.62 -13.61
CA ASP A 307 -26.54 2.16 -14.23
C ASP A 307 -26.23 2.70 -15.65
#